data_AF-A0A7X8Z7C6-F1
#
_entry.id   AF-A0A7X8Z7C6-F1
#
_cell.length_a   1.000
_cell.length_b   1.000
_cell.length_c   1.000
_cell.angle_alpha   90.00
_cell.angle_beta   90.00
_cell.angle_gamma   90.00
#
_symmetry.space_group_name_H-M   'P 1'
#
loop_
_entity.id
_entity.type
_entity.pdbx_description
1 polymer ?
#
loop_
_entity_poly.entity_id
_entity_poly.type
_entity_poly.pdbx_seq_one_letter_code
_entity_poly.pdbx_strand_id
1 'polypeptide(L)'
;MNYSPKLVMDTDDVTVTATISYERGGITANIVYKVGENSENSVAMTGPAEGGQFTGVIPAQPSGSEVTFKVVANNKDNIEAEATGSYTVGAAPQDYTKLRINELNGNDKFIEIYNFGTAKIKLEGINIYKDTEELVWTCDNRELEPGAYLVLYSHKGAIPEGYDEALIFSSGLSAKKNVRIQLFDPSATSIDDVNIVNHPGIEYPGSFGLNADGKWYVQDTPTPGAVNIDGTESMEGWF
;
A
#
# COMPACT_ATOMS: atom_id res chain seq x y z
N MET A 1 10.88 -2.91 7.25
CA MET A 1 10.90 -4.32 7.70
C MET A 1 10.08 -5.15 6.73
N ASN A 2 10.37 -6.42 6.54
CA ASN A 2 9.60 -7.34 5.71
C ASN A 2 9.61 -8.75 6.32
N TYR A 3 8.73 -9.64 5.86
CA TYR A 3 8.73 -11.05 6.22
C TYR A 3 8.32 -11.93 5.04
N SER A 4 8.76 -13.18 5.03
CA SER A 4 8.46 -14.17 4.00
C SER A 4 8.33 -15.57 4.62
N PRO A 5 7.38 -16.41 4.17
CA PRO A 5 6.40 -16.13 3.11
C PRO A 5 5.30 -15.14 3.55
N LYS A 6 4.60 -14.53 2.58
CA LYS A 6 3.43 -13.67 2.86
C LYS A 6 2.17 -14.47 3.11
N LEU A 7 2.04 -15.63 2.44
CA LEU A 7 1.10 -16.67 2.77
C LEU A 7 1.80 -17.66 3.70
N VAL A 8 1.51 -17.60 5.00
CA VAL A 8 2.17 -18.44 6.01
C VAL A 8 1.29 -19.64 6.31
N MET A 9 1.76 -20.84 6.05
CA MET A 9 1.15 -22.10 6.44
C MET A 9 1.74 -22.60 7.77
N ASP A 10 1.10 -23.60 8.38
CA ASP A 10 1.49 -24.15 9.68
C ASP A 10 2.78 -24.99 9.65
N THR A 11 3.32 -25.20 8.46
CA THR A 11 4.64 -25.80 8.22
C THR A 11 5.72 -24.78 7.91
N ASP A 12 5.37 -23.50 7.74
CA ASP A 12 6.29 -22.48 7.25
C ASP A 12 7.03 -21.82 8.41
N ASP A 13 8.35 -21.91 8.38
CA ASP A 13 9.21 -20.98 9.11
C ASP A 13 9.12 -19.60 8.44
N VAL A 14 8.96 -18.54 9.24
CA VAL A 14 8.84 -17.16 8.76
C VAL A 14 10.15 -16.42 8.92
N THR A 15 10.78 -16.08 7.80
CA THR A 15 11.97 -15.22 7.78
C THR A 15 11.54 -13.77 7.89
N VAL A 16 11.99 -13.08 8.92
CA VAL A 16 11.82 -11.63 9.10
C VAL A 16 13.13 -10.93 8.73
N THR A 17 13.02 -9.90 7.92
CA THR A 17 14.14 -9.09 7.44
C THR A 17 13.94 -7.62 7.80
N ALA A 18 14.95 -6.97 8.37
CA ALA A 18 14.93 -5.54 8.66
C ALA A 18 16.19 -4.86 8.14
N THR A 19 16.04 -3.67 7.59
CA THR A 19 17.17 -2.79 7.25
C THR A 19 17.34 -1.78 8.38
N ILE A 20 18.51 -1.76 9.01
CA ILE A 20 18.84 -0.88 10.13
C ILE A 20 19.86 0.15 9.65
N SER A 21 19.52 1.43 9.71
CA SER A 21 20.39 2.53 9.27
C SER A 21 21.18 3.11 10.44
N TYR A 22 22.39 2.60 10.69
CA TYR A 22 23.28 3.13 11.73
C TYR A 22 24.75 2.77 11.51
N GLU A 23 25.61 3.76 11.22
CA GLU A 23 26.96 3.50 10.70
C GLU A 23 28.07 3.36 11.78
N ARG A 24 27.77 3.58 13.07
CA ARG A 24 28.81 3.64 14.12
C ARG A 24 29.14 2.28 14.77
N GLY A 25 28.64 1.19 14.21
CA GLY A 25 28.89 -0.16 14.71
C GLY A 25 28.11 -0.55 15.97
N GLY A 26 28.22 -1.82 16.34
CA GLY A 26 27.65 -2.36 17.57
C GLY A 26 26.12 -2.54 17.55
N ILE A 27 25.52 -2.72 16.37
CA ILE A 27 24.10 -3.05 16.27
C ILE A 27 23.85 -4.49 16.71
N THR A 28 22.84 -4.66 17.55
CA THR A 28 22.22 -5.95 17.87
C THR A 28 20.73 -5.86 17.54
N ALA A 29 20.13 -6.97 17.09
CA ALA A 29 18.71 -7.01 16.78
C ALA A 29 18.09 -8.34 17.18
N ASN A 30 16.87 -8.29 17.72
CA ASN A 30 16.05 -9.46 18.06
C ASN A 30 14.65 -9.31 17.48
N ILE A 31 14.05 -10.42 17.09
CA ILE A 31 12.61 -10.53 16.86
C ILE A 31 11.97 -10.94 18.17
N VAL A 32 11.11 -10.10 18.72
CA VAL A 32 10.24 -10.43 19.85
C VAL A 32 8.86 -10.71 19.28
N TYR A 33 8.30 -11.90 19.52
CA TYR A 33 7.01 -12.30 18.95
C TYR A 33 6.09 -12.98 19.96
N LYS A 34 4.78 -12.82 19.75
CA LYS A 34 3.69 -13.38 20.53
C LYS A 34 2.77 -14.19 19.61
N VAL A 35 2.29 -15.33 20.10
CA VAL A 35 1.32 -16.17 19.37
C VAL A 35 -0.01 -16.12 20.12
N GLY A 36 -0.98 -15.40 19.57
CA GLY A 36 -2.23 -15.07 20.25
C GLY A 36 -1.97 -14.38 21.59
N GLU A 37 -2.54 -14.93 22.66
CA GLU A 37 -2.40 -14.40 24.04
C GLU A 37 -1.24 -15.02 24.85
N ASN A 38 -0.39 -15.83 24.23
CA ASN A 38 0.73 -16.49 24.91
C ASN A 38 1.84 -15.51 25.33
N SER A 39 2.80 -15.97 26.12
CA SER A 39 3.99 -15.18 26.47
C SER A 39 4.85 -14.86 25.24
N GLU A 40 5.58 -13.75 25.30
CA GLU A 40 6.55 -13.37 24.28
C GLU A 40 7.70 -14.40 24.18
N ASN A 41 8.15 -14.60 22.95
CA ASN A 41 9.34 -15.35 22.59
C ASN A 41 10.34 -14.40 21.94
N SER A 42 11.62 -14.74 21.98
CA SER A 42 12.69 -13.94 21.37
C SER A 42 13.59 -14.79 20.50
N VAL A 43 13.91 -14.29 19.31
CA VAL A 43 14.87 -14.88 18.38
C VAL A 43 15.90 -13.83 18.00
N ALA A 44 17.18 -14.17 18.11
CA ALA A 44 18.25 -13.29 17.67
C ALA A 44 18.25 -13.16 16.13
N MET A 45 18.46 -11.94 15.64
CA MET A 45 18.72 -11.70 14.22
C MET A 45 20.23 -11.71 13.94
N THR A 46 20.60 -12.08 12.72
CA THR A 46 21.97 -12.02 12.20
C THR A 46 22.08 -10.88 11.19
N GLY A 47 23.11 -10.03 11.32
CA GLY A 47 23.37 -8.91 10.41
C GLY A 47 24.71 -8.23 10.70
N PRO A 48 25.13 -7.24 9.89
CA PRO A 48 26.39 -6.52 10.08
C PRO A 48 26.36 -5.62 11.32
N ALA A 49 27.49 -5.52 12.03
CA ALA A 49 27.57 -4.69 13.23
C ALA A 49 27.39 -3.19 12.92
N GLU A 50 27.72 -2.77 11.70
CA GLU A 50 27.69 -1.40 11.17
C GLU A 50 26.33 -1.01 10.56
N GLY A 51 25.27 -1.77 10.85
CA GLY A 51 23.97 -1.57 10.22
C GLY A 51 23.88 -2.21 8.83
N GLY A 52 22.67 -2.23 8.26
CA GLY A 52 22.35 -2.94 7.03
C GLY A 52 21.22 -3.94 7.25
N GLN A 53 21.24 -5.03 6.46
CA GLN A 53 20.18 -6.03 6.50
C GLN A 53 20.41 -7.03 7.64
N PHE A 54 19.41 -7.21 8.49
CA PHE A 54 19.32 -8.21 9.54
C PHE A 54 18.24 -9.22 9.21
N THR A 55 18.48 -10.50 9.48
CA THR A 55 17.53 -11.59 9.28
C THR A 55 17.37 -12.46 10.52
N GLY A 56 16.16 -12.91 10.80
CA GLY A 56 15.88 -13.91 11.83
C GLY A 56 14.67 -14.75 11.43
N VAL A 57 14.46 -15.87 12.12
CA VAL A 57 13.43 -16.86 11.75
C VAL A 57 12.49 -17.10 12.93
N ILE A 58 11.21 -16.81 12.74
CA ILE A 58 10.15 -17.28 13.64
C ILE A 58 9.81 -18.71 13.20
N PRO A 59 9.95 -19.74 14.06
CA PRO A 59 9.60 -21.11 13.70
C PRO A 59 8.14 -21.25 13.32
N ALA A 60 7.80 -22.28 12.55
CA ALA A 60 6.43 -22.63 12.18
C ALA A 60 5.47 -22.61 13.38
N GLN A 61 4.30 -22.02 13.17
CA GLN A 61 3.27 -21.81 14.20
C GLN A 61 1.97 -22.55 13.83
N PRO A 62 1.12 -22.92 14.80
CA PRO A 62 -0.12 -23.66 14.51
C PRO A 62 -1.08 -22.89 13.60
N SER A 63 -1.81 -23.61 12.73
CA SER A 63 -2.83 -23.03 11.86
C SER A 63 -3.88 -22.22 12.62
N GLY A 64 -4.28 -21.07 12.07
CA GLY A 64 -5.20 -20.12 12.69
C GLY A 64 -4.57 -19.20 13.74
N SER A 65 -3.29 -19.40 14.09
CA SER A 65 -2.62 -18.53 15.06
C SER A 65 -2.38 -17.14 14.49
N GLU A 66 -2.72 -16.11 15.25
CA GLU A 66 -2.22 -14.75 15.02
C GLU A 66 -0.83 -14.62 15.65
N VAL A 67 0.15 -14.25 14.84
CA VAL A 67 1.52 -13.96 15.28
C VAL A 67 1.73 -12.47 15.16
N THR A 68 1.98 -11.81 16.28
CA THR A 68 2.45 -10.41 16.32
C THR A 68 3.93 -10.41 16.67
N PHE A 69 4.71 -9.55 16.03
CA PHE A 69 6.14 -9.46 16.27
C PHE A 69 6.65 -8.04 16.17
N LYS A 70 7.80 -7.79 16.80
CA LYS A 70 8.58 -6.58 16.65
C LYS A 70 10.05 -6.91 16.46
N VAL A 71 10.71 -6.22 15.55
CA VAL A 71 12.17 -6.18 15.48
C VAL A 71 12.65 -5.08 16.41
N VAL A 72 13.42 -5.43 17.43
CA VAL A 72 14.03 -4.51 18.39
C VAL A 72 15.52 -4.43 18.10
N ALA A 73 15.99 -3.26 17.69
CA ALA A 73 17.38 -2.99 17.38
C ALA A 73 18.00 -2.05 18.41
N ASN A 74 19.18 -2.39 18.92
CA ASN A 74 19.94 -1.57 19.85
C ASN A 74 21.32 -1.26 19.28
N ASN A 75 21.76 -0.01 19.39
CA ASN A 75 23.16 0.34 19.14
C ASN A 75 24.03 0.15 20.39
N LYS A 76 25.34 0.38 20.26
CA LYS A 76 26.30 0.28 21.38
C LYS A 76 26.01 1.18 22.59
N ASP A 77 25.22 2.24 22.40
CA ASP A 77 24.82 3.17 23.45
C ASP A 77 23.45 2.78 24.05
N ASN A 78 22.92 1.59 23.69
CA ASN A 78 21.60 1.08 24.05
C ASN A 78 20.44 1.99 23.64
N ILE A 79 20.60 2.73 22.54
CA ILE A 79 19.47 3.43 21.91
C ILE A 79 18.68 2.40 21.11
N GLU A 80 17.40 2.30 21.44
CA GLU A 80 16.47 1.36 20.84
C GLU A 80 15.73 1.98 19.65
N ALA A 81 15.50 1.17 18.62
CA ALA A 81 14.52 1.40 17.59
C ALA A 81 13.70 0.12 17.38
N GLU A 82 12.41 0.28 17.09
CA GLU A 82 11.52 -0.85 16.86
C GLU A 82 10.71 -0.73 15.56
N ALA A 83 10.35 -1.89 15.00
CA ALA A 83 9.40 -2.01 13.91
C ALA A 83 8.49 -3.21 14.17
N THR A 84 7.18 -3.02 14.10
CA THR A 84 6.17 -4.05 14.38
C THR A 84 5.60 -4.66 13.12
N GLY A 85 5.16 -5.91 13.19
CA GLY A 85 4.48 -6.63 12.11
C GLY A 85 3.58 -7.73 12.67
N SER A 86 2.71 -8.27 11.82
CA SER A 86 1.86 -9.40 12.19
C SER A 86 1.53 -10.27 10.98
N TYR A 87 1.16 -11.53 11.23
CA TYR A 87 0.56 -12.42 10.25
C TYR A 87 -0.37 -13.43 10.94
N THR A 88 -1.28 -14.01 10.18
CA THR A 88 -2.14 -15.11 10.64
C THR A 88 -1.79 -16.37 9.85
N VAL A 89 -1.49 -17.46 10.56
CA VAL A 89 -1.14 -18.75 9.95
C VAL A 89 -2.37 -19.35 9.28
N GLY A 90 -2.25 -19.77 8.03
CA GLY A 90 -3.33 -20.32 7.23
C GLY A 90 -4.33 -19.28 6.75
N ALA A 91 -4.03 -17.98 6.85
CA ALA A 91 -4.87 -16.94 6.26
C ALA A 91 -5.00 -17.16 4.75
N ALA A 92 -6.21 -16.98 4.22
CA ALA A 92 -6.38 -16.99 2.77
C ALA A 92 -5.53 -15.87 2.13
N PRO A 93 -4.93 -16.10 0.94
CA PRO A 93 -4.26 -15.04 0.21
C PRO A 93 -5.20 -13.85 -0.03
N GLN A 94 -4.67 -12.63 0.14
CA GLN A 94 -5.38 -11.42 -0.29
C GLN A 94 -5.46 -11.40 -1.81
N ASP A 95 -6.67 -11.28 -2.35
CA ASP A 95 -6.89 -11.12 -3.79
C ASP A 95 -6.85 -9.63 -4.15
N TYR A 96 -5.64 -9.11 -4.30
CA TYR A 96 -5.41 -7.71 -4.69
C TYR A 96 -5.92 -7.38 -6.09
N THR A 97 -6.24 -8.38 -6.93
CA THR A 97 -6.85 -8.15 -8.26
C THR A 97 -8.27 -7.57 -8.16
N LYS A 98 -8.83 -7.50 -6.94
CA LYS A 98 -10.11 -6.86 -6.62
C LYS A 98 -9.98 -5.39 -6.21
N LEU A 99 -8.79 -4.82 -6.31
CA LEU A 99 -8.58 -3.37 -6.26
C LEU A 99 -8.40 -2.83 -7.68
N ARG A 100 -8.85 -1.60 -7.90
CA ARG A 100 -8.60 -0.86 -9.14
C ARG A 100 -8.60 0.64 -8.86
N ILE A 101 -8.03 1.41 -9.77
CA ILE A 101 -8.21 2.87 -9.80
C ILE A 101 -9.63 3.13 -10.33
N ASN A 102 -10.40 3.95 -9.63
CA ASN A 102 -11.82 4.17 -9.89
C ASN A 102 -12.12 5.55 -10.47
N GLU A 103 -11.41 6.56 -9.99
CA GLU A 103 -11.59 7.95 -10.41
C GLU A 103 -10.27 8.72 -10.28
N LEU A 104 -10.03 9.62 -11.23
CA LEU A 104 -8.84 10.45 -11.37
C LEU A 104 -9.25 11.87 -11.70
N ASN A 105 -8.91 12.82 -10.82
CA ASN A 105 -9.29 14.20 -11.02
C ASN A 105 -8.06 15.12 -10.96
N GLY A 106 -7.76 15.78 -12.07
CA GLY A 106 -6.64 16.71 -12.18
C GLY A 106 -6.91 18.14 -11.67
N ASN A 107 -8.18 18.50 -11.46
CA ASN A 107 -8.61 19.80 -10.95
C ASN A 107 -8.57 19.84 -9.42
N ASP A 108 -9.27 18.90 -8.78
CA ASP A 108 -9.32 18.68 -7.33
C ASP A 108 -8.14 17.84 -6.82
N LYS A 109 -7.37 17.27 -7.75
CA LYS A 109 -6.09 16.57 -7.53
C LYS A 109 -6.20 15.36 -6.61
N PHE A 110 -7.09 14.44 -6.94
CA PHE A 110 -7.20 13.18 -6.24
C PHE A 110 -7.08 11.96 -7.16
N ILE A 111 -6.72 10.84 -6.53
CA ILE A 111 -6.75 9.48 -7.09
C ILE A 111 -7.64 8.66 -6.17
N GLU A 112 -8.59 7.92 -6.73
CA GLU A 112 -9.46 7.04 -5.96
C GLU A 112 -9.19 5.57 -6.29
N ILE A 113 -9.10 4.75 -5.24
CA ILE A 113 -9.02 3.29 -5.33
C ILE A 113 -10.35 2.69 -4.88
N TYR A 114 -10.81 1.64 -5.55
CA TYR A 114 -12.05 0.94 -5.22
C TYR A 114 -11.81 -0.56 -5.01
N ASN A 115 -12.39 -1.10 -3.93
CA ASN A 115 -12.50 -2.55 -3.73
C ASN A 115 -13.79 -3.07 -4.38
N PHE A 116 -13.66 -3.61 -5.60
CA PHE A 116 -14.79 -4.22 -6.33
C PHE A 116 -15.00 -5.71 -6.01
N GLY A 117 -14.25 -6.24 -5.05
CA GLY A 117 -14.39 -7.60 -4.57
C GLY A 117 -15.53 -7.78 -3.58
N THR A 118 -15.61 -9.00 -3.04
CA THR A 118 -16.60 -9.38 -2.01
C THR A 118 -15.98 -9.58 -0.64
N ALA A 119 -14.66 -9.41 -0.52
CA ALA A 119 -13.91 -9.57 0.73
C ALA A 119 -13.14 -8.29 1.07
N LYS A 120 -12.90 -8.10 2.36
CA LYS A 120 -12.09 -6.99 2.88
C LYS A 120 -10.62 -7.19 2.50
N ILE A 121 -9.95 -6.12 2.05
CA ILE A 121 -8.56 -6.17 1.62
C ILE A 121 -7.69 -5.35 2.57
N LYS A 122 -6.64 -5.98 3.12
CA LYS A 122 -5.57 -5.27 3.85
C LYS A 122 -4.73 -4.50 2.85
N LEU A 123 -4.53 -3.20 3.05
CA LEU A 123 -3.86 -2.34 2.07
C LEU A 123 -2.39 -2.08 2.37
N GLU A 124 -1.87 -2.48 3.53
CA GLU A 124 -0.48 -2.20 3.95
C GLU A 124 0.53 -2.59 2.86
N GLY A 125 1.36 -1.61 2.45
CA GLY A 125 2.40 -1.82 1.45
C GLY A 125 1.94 -1.74 0.00
N ILE A 126 0.65 -1.49 -0.28
CA ILE A 126 0.19 -1.12 -1.62
C ILE A 126 0.85 0.19 -2.04
N ASN A 127 1.31 0.27 -3.29
CA ASN A 127 2.05 1.40 -3.81
C ASN A 127 1.34 2.05 -5.00
N ILE A 128 1.44 3.37 -5.09
CA ILE A 128 1.15 4.11 -6.32
C ILE A 128 2.45 4.64 -6.91
N TYR A 129 2.67 4.29 -8.17
CA TYR A 129 3.66 4.93 -9.01
C TYR A 129 2.98 5.89 -9.99
N LYS A 130 3.63 7.03 -10.22
CA LYS A 130 3.22 8.00 -11.22
C LYS A 130 4.30 8.11 -12.30
N ASP A 131 3.87 8.14 -13.55
CA ASP A 131 4.73 8.27 -14.73
C ASP A 131 5.92 7.28 -14.70
N THR A 132 5.62 6.01 -14.46
CA THR A 132 6.51 4.82 -14.47
C THR A 132 7.60 4.69 -13.41
N GLU A 133 8.12 5.78 -12.86
CA GLU A 133 9.34 5.71 -12.03
C GLU A 133 9.22 6.43 -10.68
N GLU A 134 8.21 7.28 -10.48
CA GLU A 134 8.04 8.02 -9.24
C GLU A 134 7.10 7.26 -8.29
N LEU A 135 7.63 6.65 -7.23
CA LEU A 135 6.81 6.19 -6.10
C LEU A 135 6.25 7.44 -5.39
N VAL A 136 4.93 7.60 -5.38
CA VAL A 136 4.29 8.81 -4.81
C VAL A 136 3.48 8.52 -3.55
N TRP A 137 3.18 7.24 -3.27
CA TRP A 137 2.42 6.84 -2.10
C TRP A 137 2.62 5.36 -1.79
N THR A 138 2.73 5.05 -0.50
CA THR A 138 2.69 3.69 0.05
C THR A 138 1.65 3.69 1.16
N CYS A 139 0.73 2.74 1.10
CA CYS A 139 -0.30 2.60 2.11
C CYS A 139 0.28 2.07 3.43
N ASP A 140 -0.15 2.66 4.54
CA ASP A 140 0.07 2.19 5.90
C ASP A 140 -0.88 1.02 6.26
N ASN A 141 -0.86 0.60 7.53
CA ASN A 141 -1.66 -0.52 8.01
C ASN A 141 -3.14 -0.14 8.14
N ARG A 142 -3.88 -0.31 7.04
CA ARG A 142 -5.35 -0.14 6.98
C ARG A 142 -6.00 -1.23 6.14
N GLU A 143 -7.33 -1.28 6.21
CA GLU A 143 -8.16 -2.22 5.46
C GLU A 143 -9.24 -1.49 4.67
N LEU A 144 -9.66 -2.06 3.52
CA LEU A 144 -10.73 -1.54 2.69
C LEU A 144 -11.85 -2.58 2.55
N GLU A 145 -13.04 -2.22 3.03
CA GLU A 145 -14.23 -3.08 2.95
C GLU A 145 -14.68 -3.34 1.50
N PRO A 146 -15.42 -4.43 1.23
CA PRO A 146 -16.05 -4.66 -0.07
C PRO A 146 -16.93 -3.47 -0.46
N GLY A 147 -16.78 -2.96 -1.67
CA GLY A 147 -17.57 -1.83 -2.17
C GLY A 147 -17.15 -0.47 -1.61
N ALA A 148 -16.05 -0.39 -0.84
CA ALA A 148 -15.54 0.87 -0.30
C ALA A 148 -14.49 1.52 -1.22
N TYR A 149 -14.34 2.84 -1.04
CA TYR A 149 -13.45 3.71 -1.78
C TYR A 149 -12.36 4.26 -0.86
N LEU A 150 -11.15 4.43 -1.39
CA LEU A 150 -10.04 5.11 -0.74
C LEU A 150 -9.59 6.30 -1.61
N VAL A 151 -9.76 7.51 -1.10
CA VAL A 151 -9.40 8.74 -1.82
C VAL A 151 -8.04 9.24 -1.34
N LEU A 152 -7.15 9.50 -2.28
CA LEU A 152 -5.81 10.05 -2.04
C LEU A 152 -5.74 11.45 -2.64
N TYR A 153 -5.40 12.45 -1.83
CA TYR A 153 -5.23 13.82 -2.31
C TYR A 153 -3.75 14.14 -2.58
N SER A 154 -3.51 14.94 -3.61
CA SER A 154 -2.18 15.47 -3.87
C SER A 154 -1.80 16.48 -2.79
N HIS A 155 -0.56 16.43 -2.33
CA HIS A 155 0.00 17.47 -1.46
C HIS A 155 0.03 18.88 -2.10
N LYS A 156 -0.23 19.00 -3.42
CA LYS A 156 -0.35 20.26 -4.16
C LYS A 156 -1.81 20.66 -4.45
N GLY A 157 -2.78 19.99 -3.83
CA GLY A 157 -4.21 20.23 -3.99
C GLY A 157 -4.87 20.89 -2.78
N ALA A 158 -6.16 21.18 -2.93
CA ALA A 158 -7.00 21.53 -1.81
C ALA A 158 -7.34 20.25 -1.05
N ILE A 159 -6.72 20.06 0.11
CA ILE A 159 -6.95 18.92 0.98
C ILE A 159 -8.12 19.27 1.93
N PRO A 160 -9.11 18.39 2.13
CA PRO A 160 -10.18 18.62 3.11
C PRO A 160 -9.63 18.87 4.52
N GLU A 161 -10.31 19.70 5.30
CA GLU A 161 -9.92 19.96 6.69
C GLU A 161 -9.99 18.67 7.53
N GLY A 162 -8.94 18.38 8.30
CA GLY A 162 -8.85 17.18 9.14
C GLY A 162 -8.68 15.87 8.35
N TYR A 163 -8.32 15.94 7.07
CA TYR A 163 -8.05 14.75 6.27
C TYR A 163 -6.84 13.97 6.81
N ASP A 164 -6.89 12.64 6.67
CA ASP A 164 -5.81 11.76 7.10
C ASP A 164 -4.53 12.05 6.28
N GLU A 165 -3.47 12.46 6.97
CA GLU A 165 -2.18 12.79 6.34
C GLU A 165 -1.56 11.59 5.61
N ALA A 166 -1.84 10.37 6.08
CA ALA A 166 -1.38 9.15 5.41
C ALA A 166 -2.09 8.90 4.06
N LEU A 167 -3.17 9.62 3.76
CA LEU A 167 -3.87 9.60 2.46
C LEU A 167 -3.50 10.78 1.55
N ILE A 168 -2.35 11.41 1.80
CA ILE A 168 -1.80 12.46 0.96
C ILE A 168 -0.59 11.91 0.18
N PHE A 169 -0.63 11.97 -1.15
CA PHE A 169 0.48 11.50 -1.99
C PHE A 169 1.45 12.63 -2.37
N SER A 170 2.73 12.28 -2.54
CA SER A 170 3.86 13.21 -2.62
C SER A 170 4.18 13.72 -4.03
N SER A 171 3.19 13.80 -4.92
CA SER A 171 3.35 14.38 -6.25
C SER A 171 2.17 15.27 -6.64
N GLY A 172 2.35 16.08 -7.67
CA GLY A 172 1.30 16.95 -8.21
C GLY A 172 0.42 16.23 -9.23
N LEU A 173 -0.87 16.53 -9.24
CA LEU A 173 -1.81 16.10 -10.27
C LEU A 173 -2.43 17.33 -10.97
N SER A 174 -2.69 17.25 -12.27
CA SER A 174 -3.09 18.41 -13.09
C SER A 174 -3.96 18.00 -14.26
N ALA A 175 -5.13 18.63 -14.41
CA ALA A 175 -6.03 18.40 -15.56
C ALA A 175 -5.41 18.81 -16.91
N LYS A 176 -4.36 19.64 -16.89
CA LYS A 176 -3.63 20.12 -18.08
C LYS A 176 -2.51 19.18 -18.54
N LYS A 177 -2.30 18.06 -17.85
CA LYS A 177 -1.19 17.16 -18.12
C LYS A 177 -1.71 15.75 -18.26
N ASN A 178 -1.10 15.02 -19.18
CA ASN A 178 -1.27 13.59 -19.23
C ASN A 178 -0.51 12.96 -18.07
N VAL A 179 -0.99 11.81 -17.62
CA VAL A 179 -0.42 11.08 -16.49
C VAL A 179 -0.56 9.59 -16.72
N ARG A 180 0.35 8.83 -16.15
CA ARG A 180 0.16 7.40 -15.90
C ARG A 180 0.14 7.15 -14.40
N ILE A 181 -0.86 6.42 -13.92
CA ILE A 181 -0.98 6.02 -12.51
C ILE A 181 -1.03 4.51 -12.46
N GLN A 182 -0.11 3.92 -11.70
CA GLN A 182 0.03 2.48 -11.57
C GLN A 182 -0.13 2.07 -10.12
N LEU A 183 -1.01 1.11 -9.89
CA LEU A 183 -1.29 0.53 -8.59
C LEU A 183 -0.57 -0.81 -8.48
N PHE A 184 0.22 -1.00 -7.42
CA PHE A 184 0.96 -2.24 -7.18
C PHE A 184 0.60 -2.84 -5.83
N ASP A 185 0.59 -4.17 -5.78
CA ASP A 185 0.44 -4.90 -4.53
C ASP A 185 1.73 -4.85 -3.69
N PRO A 186 1.71 -5.33 -2.43
CA PRO A 186 2.89 -5.33 -1.58
C PRO A 186 4.06 -6.22 -2.07
N SER A 187 3.83 -7.06 -3.07
CA SER A 187 4.86 -7.88 -3.75
C SER A 187 5.45 -7.22 -5.00
N ALA A 188 5.07 -5.97 -5.28
CA ALA A 188 5.39 -5.24 -6.50
C ALA A 188 4.78 -5.84 -7.77
N THR A 189 3.70 -6.61 -7.64
CA THR A 189 2.90 -7.05 -8.79
C THR A 189 1.93 -5.93 -9.18
N SER A 190 1.85 -5.61 -10.48
CA SER A 190 0.92 -4.61 -11.00
C SER A 190 -0.52 -5.09 -10.80
N ILE A 191 -1.33 -4.28 -10.11
CA ILE A 191 -2.77 -4.47 -9.93
C ILE A 191 -3.53 -3.78 -11.05
N ASP A 192 -3.23 -2.50 -11.29
CA ASP A 192 -3.95 -1.66 -12.26
C ASP A 192 -3.01 -0.59 -12.84
N ASP A 193 -3.34 -0.10 -14.03
CA ASP A 193 -2.53 0.84 -14.81
C ASP A 193 -3.41 1.76 -15.66
N VAL A 194 -3.61 2.98 -15.17
CA VAL A 194 -4.37 4.01 -15.88
C VAL A 194 -3.38 4.93 -16.59
N ASN A 195 -3.29 4.77 -17.91
CA ASN A 195 -2.27 5.44 -18.73
C ASN A 195 -2.86 6.33 -19.82
N ILE A 196 -2.88 7.65 -19.61
CA ILE A 196 -3.37 8.63 -20.62
C ILE A 196 -2.24 9.42 -21.30
N VAL A 197 -0.98 8.97 -21.20
CA VAL A 197 0.21 9.73 -21.64
C VAL A 197 0.21 10.09 -23.13
N ASN A 198 -0.50 9.33 -23.97
CA ASN A 198 -0.52 9.51 -25.42
C ASN A 198 -1.68 10.37 -25.93
N HIS A 199 -2.57 10.85 -25.06
CA HIS A 199 -3.69 11.70 -25.46
C HIS A 199 -3.28 13.18 -25.45
N PRO A 200 -3.74 14.06 -26.35
CA PRO A 200 -3.49 15.50 -26.18
C PRO A 200 -3.94 15.97 -24.79
N GLY A 201 -3.10 16.78 -24.14
CA GLY A 201 -3.38 17.41 -22.85
C GLY A 201 -4.50 18.43 -22.98
N ILE A 202 -5.73 17.93 -23.06
CA ILE A 202 -6.95 18.71 -23.04
C ILE A 202 -7.32 18.90 -21.58
N GLU A 203 -7.56 20.15 -21.19
CA GLU A 203 -8.08 20.47 -19.87
C GLU A 203 -9.54 20.00 -19.81
N TYR A 204 -9.78 18.93 -19.07
CA TYR A 204 -11.12 18.46 -18.77
C TYR A 204 -11.64 19.16 -17.51
N PRO A 205 -12.87 19.69 -17.52
CA PRO A 205 -13.43 20.40 -16.37
C PRO A 205 -13.76 19.46 -15.20
N GLY A 206 -13.96 18.16 -15.48
CA GLY A 206 -14.36 17.15 -14.53
C GLY A 206 -13.24 16.19 -14.13
N SER A 207 -13.62 14.95 -13.86
CA SER A 207 -12.73 13.82 -13.60
C SER A 207 -12.81 12.78 -14.71
N PHE A 208 -11.85 11.85 -14.70
CA PHE A 208 -11.96 10.59 -15.42
C PHE A 208 -12.42 9.54 -14.42
N GLY A 209 -13.46 8.77 -14.74
CA GLY A 209 -13.95 7.74 -13.84
C GLY A 209 -14.57 6.56 -14.59
N LEU A 210 -14.63 5.42 -13.91
CA LEU A 210 -15.30 4.22 -14.43
C LEU A 210 -16.82 4.35 -14.31
N ASN A 211 -17.54 4.10 -15.40
CA ASN A 211 -18.99 3.93 -15.38
C ASN A 211 -19.38 2.52 -14.91
N ALA A 212 -20.69 2.28 -14.76
CA ALA A 212 -21.24 0.97 -14.39
C ALA A 212 -20.91 -0.15 -15.41
N ASP A 213 -20.60 0.20 -16.66
CA ASP A 213 -20.16 -0.73 -17.70
C ASP A 213 -18.68 -1.15 -17.57
N GLY A 214 -17.95 -0.56 -16.62
CA GLY A 214 -16.53 -0.82 -16.40
C GLY A 214 -15.60 -0.14 -17.40
N LYS A 215 -16.09 0.82 -18.18
CA LYS A 215 -15.26 1.64 -19.08
C LYS A 215 -15.05 3.03 -18.50
N TRP A 216 -13.97 3.69 -18.94
CA TRP A 216 -13.60 5.04 -18.53
C TRP A 216 -14.38 6.09 -19.32
N TYR A 217 -14.87 7.10 -18.60
CA TYR A 217 -15.57 8.25 -19.15
C TYR A 217 -15.08 9.55 -18.49
N VAL A 218 -15.32 10.66 -19.18
CA VAL A 218 -15.28 11.98 -18.55
C VAL A 218 -16.54 12.17 -17.71
N GLN A 219 -16.36 12.56 -16.45
CA GLN A 219 -17.43 12.82 -15.49
C GLN A 219 -17.46 14.31 -15.14
N ASP A 220 -18.58 14.97 -15.44
CA ASP A 220 -18.76 16.41 -15.15
C ASP A 220 -18.78 16.71 -13.64
N THR A 221 -19.19 15.74 -12.83
CA THR A 221 -19.26 15.86 -11.37
C THR A 221 -18.37 14.80 -10.74
N PRO A 222 -17.24 15.18 -10.13
CA PRO A 222 -16.38 14.27 -9.42
C PRO A 222 -17.06 13.65 -8.21
N THR A 223 -16.71 12.40 -7.87
CA THR A 223 -17.40 11.59 -6.84
C THR A 223 -16.45 11.01 -5.78
N PRO A 224 -15.55 11.80 -5.17
CA PRO A 224 -14.60 11.29 -4.20
C PRO A 224 -15.32 10.63 -3.01
N GLY A 225 -15.02 9.35 -2.79
CA GLY A 225 -15.54 8.52 -1.71
C GLY A 225 -16.92 7.92 -1.98
N ALA A 226 -17.41 8.00 -3.22
CA ALA A 226 -18.78 7.62 -3.58
C ALA A 226 -18.85 6.87 -4.91
N VAL A 227 -20.04 6.34 -5.21
CA VAL A 227 -20.31 5.71 -6.51
C VAL A 227 -20.25 6.77 -7.60
N ASN A 228 -19.44 6.50 -8.62
CA ASN A 228 -19.34 7.28 -9.84
C ASN A 228 -20.71 7.55 -10.49
N ILE A 229 -20.91 8.79 -10.91
CA ILE A 229 -22.02 9.16 -11.79
C ILE A 229 -21.61 8.83 -13.22
N ASP A 230 -22.48 8.14 -13.96
CA ASP A 230 -22.17 7.75 -15.34
C ASP A 230 -21.88 9.00 -16.20
N GLY A 231 -20.64 9.06 -16.71
CA GLY A 231 -20.19 10.06 -17.67
C GLY A 231 -20.76 9.80 -19.07
N THR A 232 -20.86 10.84 -19.89
CA THR A 232 -21.44 10.73 -21.25
C THR A 232 -20.40 10.65 -22.36
N GLU A 233 -19.16 11.07 -22.10
CA GLU A 233 -18.07 11.05 -23.07
C GLU A 233 -17.12 9.87 -22.79
N SER A 234 -17.20 8.84 -23.64
CA SER A 234 -16.36 7.64 -23.53
C SER A 234 -14.90 7.98 -23.83
N MET A 235 -14.00 7.41 -23.02
CA MET A 235 -12.57 7.46 -23.21
C MET A 235 -12.02 6.14 -23.79
N GLU A 236 -12.86 5.36 -24.46
CA GLU A 236 -12.45 4.13 -25.13
C GLU A 236 -11.34 4.40 -26.18
N GLY A 237 -10.23 3.68 -26.07
CA GLY A 237 -9.03 3.88 -26.90
C GLY A 237 -7.97 4.81 -26.31
N TRP A 238 -8.17 5.32 -25.10
CA TRP A 238 -7.18 6.15 -24.40
C TRP A 238 -6.22 5.37 -23.51
N PHE A 239 -6.67 4.21 -22.99
CA PHE A 239 -5.99 3.38 -22.00
C PHE A 239 -5.58 2.04 -22.61
#